data_AF-A0A7L4D3J5-F1
#
_entry.id   AF-A0A7L4D3J5-F1
#
_cell.length_a   1.000
_cell.length_b   1.000
_cell.length_c   1.000
_cell.angle_alpha   90.00
_cell.angle_beta   90.00
_cell.angle_gamma   90.00
#
_symmetry.space_group_name_H-M   'P 1'
#
loop_
_entity.id
_entity.type
_entity.pdbx_description
1 polymer ?
#
loop_
_entity_poly.entity_id
_entity_poly.type
_entity_poly.pdbx_seq_one_letter_code
_entity_poly.pdbx_strand_id
1 'polypeptide(L)'
;GAKRVLELDQYRGDEGRVLFHENFGHNADYSLGEALWACSNLFSDVRVRLSHKRIMLFTNEDDPHANDSAKAKLARTRAGDLRDTGIILDLMHLKKPGGFDISLFYRDIINVAEDEDLGIQPEASAKLEQLMKKVRAKETSKRALVR
;
A
#
# COMPACT_ATOMS: atom_id res chain seq x y z
N GLY A 1 6.92 -19.00 8.99
CA GLY A 1 5.49 -18.86 8.68
C GLY A 1 4.67 -18.72 9.95
N ALA A 2 4.41 -19.82 10.65
CA ALA A 2 3.47 -19.89 11.77
C ALA A 2 3.64 -18.82 12.87
N LYS A 3 4.88 -18.57 13.35
CA LYS A 3 5.13 -17.54 14.37
C LYS A 3 4.68 -16.13 13.94
N ARG A 4 4.90 -15.75 12.68
CA ARG A 4 4.50 -14.44 12.16
C ARG A 4 2.98 -14.31 12.00
N VAL A 5 2.30 -15.43 11.70
CA VAL A 5 0.83 -15.44 11.63
C VAL A 5 0.23 -15.24 13.02
N LEU A 6 0.76 -15.94 14.03
CA LEU A 6 0.32 -15.77 15.43
C LEU A 6 0.59 -14.35 15.94
N GLU A 7 1.73 -13.76 15.58
CA GLU A 7 2.05 -12.37 15.91
C GLU A 7 1.04 -11.38 15.32
N LEU A 8 0.62 -11.57 14.07
CA LEU A 8 -0.40 -10.71 13.44
C LEU A 8 -1.80 -10.92 14.04
N ASP A 9 -2.14 -12.15 14.45
CA ASP A 9 -3.45 -12.48 15.02
C ASP A 9 -3.70 -11.76 16.35
N GLN A 10 -2.64 -11.39 17.09
CA GLN A 10 -2.74 -10.60 18.32
C GLN A 10 -3.35 -9.22 18.12
N TYR A 11 -3.31 -8.67 16.90
CA TYR A 11 -3.84 -7.35 16.58
C TYR A 11 -5.27 -7.39 16.01
N ARG A 12 -5.93 -8.54 16.08
CA ARG A 12 -7.29 -8.73 15.55
C ARG A 12 -8.36 -8.27 16.55
N GLY A 13 -9.42 -7.65 16.03
CA GLY A 13 -10.58 -7.24 16.82
C GLY A 13 -10.31 -6.04 17.72
N ASP A 14 -11.25 -5.76 18.63
CA ASP A 14 -11.18 -4.56 19.47
C ASP A 14 -10.04 -4.64 20.50
N GLU A 15 -9.81 -5.81 21.09
CA GLU A 15 -8.69 -6.05 22.02
C GLU A 15 -7.33 -5.87 21.32
N GLY A 16 -7.17 -6.44 20.13
CA GLY A 16 -5.96 -6.30 19.34
C GLY A 16 -5.70 -4.86 18.88
N ARG A 17 -6.75 -4.06 18.66
CA ARG A 17 -6.63 -2.63 18.35
C ARG A 17 -6.05 -1.86 19.54
N VAL A 18 -6.48 -2.15 20.77
CA VAL A 18 -5.91 -1.52 21.98
C VAL A 18 -4.43 -1.90 22.11
N LEU A 19 -4.11 -3.19 21.96
CA LEU A 19 -2.74 -3.68 22.01
C LEU A 19 -1.83 -3.02 20.96
N PHE A 20 -2.33 -2.86 19.72
CA PHE A 20 -1.58 -2.16 18.68
C PHE A 20 -1.29 -0.71 19.06
N HIS A 21 -2.28 -0.02 19.62
CA HIS A 21 -2.14 1.37 20.05
C HIS A 21 -1.15 1.51 21.21
N GLU A 22 -1.13 0.58 22.17
CA GLU A 22 -0.18 0.59 23.28
C GLU A 22 1.26 0.30 22.83
N ASN A 23 1.43 -0.65 21.91
CA ASN A 23 2.75 -1.09 21.46
C ASN A 23 3.41 -0.12 20.46
N PHE A 24 2.63 0.46 19.55
CA PHE A 24 3.16 1.25 18.43
C PHE A 24 2.64 2.69 18.40
N GLY A 25 1.50 2.97 19.04
CA GLY A 25 0.81 4.25 18.93
C GLY A 25 0.18 4.49 17.57
N HIS A 26 -0.21 5.75 17.34
CA HIS A 26 -0.64 6.25 16.04
C HIS A 26 -0.23 7.73 15.91
N ASN A 27 0.02 8.18 14.69
CA ASN A 27 0.32 9.59 14.41
C ASN A 27 -0.32 10.01 13.09
N ALA A 28 -1.05 11.14 13.12
CA ALA A 28 -1.61 11.76 11.92
C ALA A 28 -0.58 12.62 11.18
N ASP A 29 0.44 13.13 11.87
CA ASP A 29 1.53 13.93 11.31
C ASP A 29 2.70 13.05 10.84
N TYR A 30 2.43 12.17 9.89
CA TYR A 30 3.46 11.32 9.27
C TYR A 30 3.97 11.93 7.96
N SER A 31 5.02 11.34 7.37
CA SER A 31 5.47 11.63 6.01
C SER A 31 5.39 10.37 5.18
N LEU A 32 4.52 10.35 4.17
CA LEU A 32 4.39 9.18 3.29
C LEU A 32 5.68 8.94 2.49
N GLY A 33 6.39 10.00 2.11
CA GLY A 33 7.68 9.87 1.43
C GLY A 33 8.72 9.12 2.26
N GLU A 34 8.81 9.41 3.56
CA GLU A 34 9.72 8.69 4.47
C GLU A 34 9.32 7.22 4.63
N ALA A 35 8.01 6.94 4.71
CA ALA A 35 7.51 5.57 4.77
C ALA A 35 7.84 4.77 3.50
N LEU A 36 7.65 5.37 2.31
CA LEU A 36 8.00 4.76 1.03
C LEU A 36 9.52 4.52 0.92
N TRP A 37 10.33 5.46 1.38
CA TRP A 37 11.78 5.31 1.44
C TRP A 37 12.18 4.15 2.36
N ALA A 38 11.62 4.07 3.57
CA ALA A 38 11.85 2.95 4.48
C ALA A 38 11.47 1.60 3.84
N CYS A 39 10.35 1.53 3.12
CA CYS A 39 9.96 0.33 2.38
C CYS A 39 10.96 -0.04 1.26
N SER A 40 11.54 0.94 0.56
CA SER A 40 12.56 0.70 -0.46
C SER A 40 13.81 0.02 0.13
N ASN A 41 14.25 0.47 1.31
CA ASN A 41 15.40 -0.10 2.00
C ASN A 41 15.19 -1.56 2.41
N LEU A 42 13.96 -1.93 2.81
CA LEU A 42 13.63 -3.32 3.11
C LEU A 42 13.88 -4.26 1.93
N PHE A 43 13.75 -3.79 0.68
CA PHE A 43 14.09 -4.57 -0.50
C PHE A 43 15.60 -4.61 -0.78
N SER A 44 16.32 -3.56 -0.42
CA SER A 44 17.78 -3.48 -0.57
C SER A 44 18.52 -4.44 0.37
N ASP A 45 17.97 -4.69 1.56
CA ASP A 45 18.55 -5.60 2.56
C ASP A 45 18.40 -7.09 2.20
N VAL A 46 17.62 -7.40 1.15
CA VAL A 46 17.36 -8.78 0.74
C VAL A 46 18.55 -9.34 -0.04
N ARG A 47 19.23 -10.34 0.54
CA ARG A 47 20.41 -11.00 -0.05
C ARG A 47 20.10 -11.96 -1.21
N VAL A 48 18.83 -12.22 -1.48
CA VAL A 48 18.37 -13.10 -2.56
C VAL A 48 17.78 -12.29 -3.70
N ARG A 49 17.96 -12.75 -4.94
CA ARG A 49 17.34 -12.09 -6.12
C ARG A 49 15.83 -12.26 -6.06
N LEU A 50 15.12 -11.15 -5.87
CA LEU A 50 13.66 -11.09 -5.97
C LEU A 50 13.27 -10.91 -7.43
N SER A 51 12.35 -11.74 -7.93
CA SER A 51 11.78 -11.60 -9.27
C SER A 51 10.76 -10.46 -9.37
N HIS A 52 10.04 -10.19 -8.28
CA HIS A 52 9.03 -9.13 -8.19
C HIS A 52 9.13 -8.43 -6.84
N LYS A 53 9.09 -7.10 -6.84
CA LYS A 53 9.03 -6.28 -5.63
C LYS A 53 7.71 -5.52 -5.64
N ARG A 54 6.92 -5.65 -4.58
CA ARG A 54 5.59 -5.05 -4.49
C ARG A 54 5.31 -4.54 -3.08
N ILE A 55 4.78 -3.33 -2.98
CA ILE A 55 4.26 -2.71 -1.77
C ILE A 55 2.75 -2.59 -1.94
N MET A 56 1.98 -3.07 -0.97
CA MET A 56 0.53 -2.87 -0.91
C MET A 56 0.22 -1.87 0.21
N LEU A 57 -0.32 -0.72 -0.14
CA LEU A 57 -0.69 0.35 0.78
C LEU A 57 -2.17 0.24 1.16
N PHE A 58 -2.45 -0.07 2.42
CA PHE A 58 -3.81 -0.06 2.96
C PHE A 58 -4.09 1.28 3.65
N THR A 59 -5.08 2.02 3.17
CA THR A 59 -5.43 3.35 3.72
C THR A 59 -6.89 3.68 3.46
N ASN A 60 -7.52 4.44 4.37
CA ASN A 60 -8.81 5.09 4.16
C ASN A 60 -8.66 6.63 4.04
N GLU A 61 -7.44 7.16 3.97
CA GLU A 61 -7.16 8.58 3.72
C GLU A 61 -6.78 8.76 2.25
N ASP A 62 -7.45 9.67 1.54
CA ASP A 62 -7.29 9.92 0.10
C ASP A 62 -6.45 11.16 -0.23
N ASP A 63 -6.28 12.09 0.72
CA ASP A 63 -5.37 13.24 0.59
C ASP A 63 -4.54 13.46 1.88
N PRO A 64 -3.54 12.59 2.16
CA PRO A 64 -2.82 12.57 3.43
C PRO A 64 -1.94 13.79 3.72
N HIS A 65 -1.61 14.60 2.71
CA HIS A 65 -0.70 15.74 2.83
C HIS A 65 -1.30 17.03 2.26
N ALA A 66 -2.63 17.15 2.25
CA ALA A 66 -3.37 18.30 1.69
C ALA A 66 -2.82 19.66 2.17
N ASN A 67 -2.41 19.73 3.44
CA ASN A 67 -1.95 20.95 4.10
C ASN A 67 -0.42 21.11 4.10
N ASP A 68 0.35 20.15 3.55
CA ASP A 68 1.81 20.18 3.54
C ASP A 68 2.33 19.80 2.13
N SER A 69 2.53 20.83 1.32
CA SER A 69 3.01 20.66 -0.06
C SER A 69 4.41 20.06 -0.14
N ALA A 70 5.25 20.24 0.89
CA ALA A 70 6.59 19.68 0.93
C ALA A 70 6.54 18.16 1.14
N LYS A 71 5.75 17.68 2.11
CA LYS A 71 5.51 16.24 2.30
C LYS A 71 4.83 15.62 1.10
N ALA A 72 3.85 16.30 0.51
CA ALA A 72 3.18 15.82 -0.69
C ALA A 72 4.14 15.67 -1.88
N LYS A 73 5.04 16.64 -2.08
CA LYS A 73 6.06 16.57 -3.14
C LYS A 73 7.06 15.45 -2.88
N LEU A 74 7.55 15.33 -1.65
CA LEU A 74 8.47 14.28 -1.25
C LEU A 74 7.88 12.88 -1.50
N ALA A 75 6.61 12.67 -1.14
CA ALA A 75 5.92 11.41 -1.40
C ALA A 75 5.84 11.07 -2.90
N ARG A 76 5.53 12.06 -3.75
CA ARG A 76 5.52 11.88 -5.22
C ARG A 76 6.91 11.53 -5.77
N THR A 77 7.95 12.23 -5.32
CA THR A 77 9.33 11.91 -5.71
C THR A 77 9.70 10.48 -5.32
N ARG A 78 9.42 10.07 -4.08
CA ARG A 78 9.74 8.72 -3.59
C ARG A 78 8.93 7.63 -4.28
N ALA A 79 7.68 7.89 -4.66
CA ALA A 79 6.91 6.96 -5.49
C ALA A 79 7.53 6.78 -6.88
N GLY A 80 8.05 7.86 -7.49
CA GLY A 80 8.85 7.80 -8.71
C GLY A 80 10.11 6.93 -8.55
N ASP A 81 10.89 7.16 -7.49
CA ASP A 81 12.08 6.34 -7.20
C ASP A 81 11.75 4.84 -7.06
N LEU A 82 10.62 4.51 -6.43
CA LEU A 82 10.14 3.13 -6.33
C LEU A 82 9.85 2.53 -7.71
N ARG A 83 9.19 3.29 -8.60
CA ARG A 83 8.91 2.86 -9.97
C ARG A 83 10.20 2.61 -10.76
N ASP A 84 11.16 3.52 -10.68
CA ASP A 84 12.44 3.43 -11.39
C ASP A 84 13.28 2.24 -10.92
N THR A 85 13.12 1.83 -9.66
CA THR A 85 13.77 0.63 -9.09
C THR A 85 12.99 -0.67 -9.33
N GLY A 86 11.88 -0.61 -10.09
CA GLY A 86 11.04 -1.76 -10.43
C GLY A 86 10.17 -2.25 -9.27
N ILE A 87 9.94 -1.43 -8.25
CA ILE A 87 9.03 -1.73 -7.14
C ILE A 87 7.62 -1.27 -7.52
N ILE A 88 6.67 -2.19 -7.47
CA ILE A 88 5.26 -1.93 -7.75
C ILE A 88 4.59 -1.41 -6.48
N LEU A 89 3.92 -0.26 -6.55
CA LEU A 89 3.11 0.26 -5.46
C LEU A 89 1.62 0.13 -5.80
N ASP A 90 0.91 -0.71 -5.06
CA ASP A 90 -0.53 -0.89 -5.16
C ASP A 90 -1.28 -0.20 -4.03
N LEU A 91 -2.33 0.53 -4.39
CA LEU A 91 -3.27 1.09 -3.43
C LEU A 91 -4.41 0.10 -3.12
N MET A 92 -4.58 -0.20 -1.85
CA MET A 92 -5.68 -0.98 -1.27
C MET A 92 -6.58 -0.04 -0.47
N HIS A 93 -7.24 0.88 -1.17
CA HIS A 93 -8.06 1.91 -0.53
C HIS A 93 -9.33 1.31 0.10
N LEU A 94 -9.61 1.77 1.31
CA LEU A 94 -10.70 1.36 2.17
C LEU A 94 -11.83 2.41 2.12
N LYS A 95 -13.04 2.01 2.55
CA LYS A 95 -14.18 2.93 2.60
C LYS A 95 -13.91 4.11 3.54
N LYS A 96 -14.12 5.33 3.03
CA LYS A 96 -14.12 6.61 3.76
C LYS A 96 -15.52 7.24 3.69
N PRO A 97 -16.01 7.91 4.76
CA PRO A 97 -17.24 8.70 4.67
C PRO A 97 -17.10 9.80 3.59
N GLY A 98 -18.06 9.88 2.67
CA GLY A 98 -17.98 10.81 1.52
C GLY A 98 -17.29 10.23 0.28
N GLY A 99 -16.72 9.03 0.36
CA GLY A 99 -16.01 8.39 -0.75
C GLY A 99 -14.49 8.48 -0.60
N PHE A 100 -13.77 7.82 -1.50
CA PHE A 100 -12.31 7.86 -1.59
C PHE A 100 -11.93 8.33 -2.98
N ASP A 101 -11.33 9.52 -3.10
CA ASP A 101 -10.96 10.11 -4.37
C ASP A 101 -9.46 9.95 -4.66
N ILE A 102 -9.15 8.98 -5.53
CA ILE A 102 -7.78 8.69 -5.97
C ILE A 102 -7.15 9.89 -6.68
N SER A 103 -7.96 10.76 -7.31
CA SER A 103 -7.47 11.88 -8.11
C SER A 103 -6.79 12.98 -7.30
N LEU A 104 -7.07 13.09 -6.00
CA LEU A 104 -6.52 14.12 -5.12
C LEU A 104 -5.02 13.95 -4.91
N PHE A 105 -4.57 12.71 -4.74
CA PHE A 105 -3.18 12.44 -4.35
C PHE A 105 -2.60 11.18 -5.00
N TYR A 106 -3.33 10.06 -4.95
CA TYR A 106 -2.76 8.76 -5.29
C TYR A 106 -2.60 8.47 -6.78
N ARG A 107 -3.27 9.24 -7.67
CA ARG A 107 -3.15 9.11 -9.13
C ARG A 107 -1.70 9.11 -9.62
N ASP A 108 -0.88 9.99 -9.07
CA ASP A 108 0.53 10.14 -9.47
C ASP A 108 1.47 9.21 -8.69
N ILE A 109 0.97 8.56 -7.64
CA ILE A 109 1.73 7.71 -6.71
C ILE A 109 1.67 6.25 -7.14
N ILE A 110 0.51 5.75 -7.55
CA ILE A 110 0.34 4.35 -7.94
C ILE A 110 0.96 4.07 -9.30
N ASN A 111 1.56 2.89 -9.46
CA ASN A 111 2.04 2.43 -10.76
C ASN A 111 0.85 1.89 -11.54
N VAL A 112 0.38 2.64 -12.54
CA VAL A 112 -0.47 2.06 -13.57
C VAL A 112 0.45 1.24 -14.48
N ALA A 113 0.33 -0.08 -14.45
CA ALA A 113 1.00 -0.89 -15.47
C ALA A 113 0.40 -0.53 -16.84
N GLU A 114 1.24 -0.38 -17.87
CA GLU A 114 0.81 -0.04 -19.24
C GLU A 114 -0.24 -1.02 -19.81
N ASP A 115 -0.34 -2.23 -19.24
CA ASP A 115 -1.27 -3.30 -19.62
C ASP A 115 -2.53 -3.43 -18.72
N GLU A 116 -2.65 -2.64 -17.64
CA GLU A 116 -3.87 -2.60 -16.83
C GLU A 116 -4.81 -1.53 -17.38
N ASP A 117 -5.87 -1.99 -18.05
CA ASP A 117 -6.94 -1.19 -18.62
C ASP A 117 -7.36 -0.07 -17.63
N LEU A 118 -7.03 1.18 -17.98
CA LEU A 118 -7.19 2.39 -17.15
C LEU A 118 -8.63 2.63 -16.66
N GLY A 119 -9.61 1.89 -17.19
CA GLY A 119 -11.04 2.14 -17.01
C GLY A 119 -11.66 1.64 -15.71
N ILE A 120 -11.03 0.71 -14.97
CA ILE A 120 -11.67 0.10 -13.77
C ILE A 120 -10.67 0.04 -12.61
N GLN A 121 -10.40 1.20 -12.00
CA GLN A 121 -9.78 1.20 -10.68
C GLN A 121 -10.75 0.53 -9.68
N PRO A 122 -10.30 -0.43 -8.85
CA PRO A 122 -11.21 -1.20 -8.01
C PRO A 122 -11.89 -0.33 -6.94
N GLU A 123 -13.20 -0.11 -6.99
CA GLU A 123 -13.98 0.71 -6.01
C GLU A 123 -13.60 0.48 -4.54
N ALA A 124 -13.58 1.51 -3.69
CA ALA A 124 -13.13 1.41 -2.29
C ALA A 124 -13.71 0.20 -1.54
N SER A 125 -12.83 -0.55 -0.87
CA SER A 125 -13.23 -1.81 -0.24
C SER A 125 -14.05 -1.51 1.02
N ALA A 126 -15.34 -1.85 1.00
CA ALA A 126 -16.26 -1.67 2.14
C ALA A 126 -16.34 -2.90 3.03
N LYS A 127 -16.06 -4.09 2.48
CA LYS A 127 -16.10 -5.38 3.18
C LYS A 127 -14.75 -6.09 3.11
N LEU A 128 -14.44 -6.86 4.15
CA LEU A 128 -13.22 -7.67 4.21
C LEU A 128 -13.10 -8.64 3.02
N GLU A 129 -14.20 -9.29 2.62
CA GLU A 129 -14.21 -10.22 1.48
C GLU A 129 -13.78 -9.54 0.17
N GLN A 130 -14.23 -8.31 -0.07
CA GLN A 130 -13.85 -7.54 -1.25
C GLN A 130 -12.36 -7.18 -1.21
N LEU A 131 -11.87 -6.72 -0.05
CA LEU A 131 -10.46 -6.41 0.15
C LEU A 131 -9.59 -7.66 -0.07
N MET A 132 -9.97 -8.81 0.49
CA MET A 132 -9.27 -10.08 0.31
C MET A 132 -9.22 -10.50 -1.16
N LYS A 133 -10.31 -10.31 -1.91
CA LYS A 133 -10.34 -10.62 -3.34
C LYS A 133 -9.34 -9.75 -4.13
N LYS A 134 -9.27 -8.45 -3.82
CA LYS A 134 -8.31 -7.52 -4.45
C LYS A 134 -6.86 -7.86 -4.11
N VAL A 135 -6.58 -8.13 -2.84
CA VAL A 135 -5.23 -8.52 -2.38
C VAL A 135 -4.79 -9.77 -3.12
N ARG A 136 -5.62 -10.82 -3.16
CA ARG A 136 -5.29 -12.07 -3.88
C ARG A 136 -5.09 -11.87 -5.38
N ALA A 137 -5.86 -11.00 -6.01
CA ALA A 137 -5.71 -10.68 -7.43
C ALA A 137 -4.36 -10.02 -7.75
N LYS A 138 -3.78 -9.28 -6.79
CA LYS A 138 -2.51 -8.56 -6.92
C LYS A 138 -1.32 -9.26 -6.28
N GLU A 139 -1.56 -10.26 -5.42
CA GLU A 139 -0.53 -11.03 -4.73
C GLU A 139 0.33 -11.87 -5.69
N THR A 140 -0.31 -12.45 -6.72
CA THR A 140 0.38 -13.33 -7.67
C THR A 140 0.50 -12.70 -9.04
N SER A 141 1.71 -12.67 -9.59
CA SER A 141 1.92 -12.24 -10.99
C SER A 141 1.41 -13.33 -11.94
N LYS A 142 0.89 -12.91 -13.12
CA LYS A 142 0.49 -13.85 -14.18
C LYS A 142 1.68 -14.73 -14.55
N ARG A 143 1.44 -16.04 -14.63
CA ARG A 143 2.43 -17.05 -15.04
C ARG A 143 1.90 -17.75 -16.29
N ALA A 144 2.59 -17.60 -17.42
CA ALA A 144 2.24 -18.31 -18.65
C ALA A 144 2.46 -19.81 -18.46
N LEU A 145 1.49 -20.62 -18.86
CA LEU A 145 1.57 -22.08 -18.76
C LEU A 145 2.44 -22.68 -19.88
N VAL A 146 2.39 -22.08 -21.07
CA VAL A 146 3.22 -22.38 -22.25
C VAL A 146 3.45 -21.05 -22.99
N ARG A 147 4.61 -20.90 -23.64
CA ARG A 147 4.95 -19.76 -24.51
C ARG A 147 4.66 -20.09 -25.96
#